data_AF-A0A150F7W6-F1
#
_entry.id   AF-A0A150F7W6-F1
#
_cell.length_a   1.000
_cell.length_b   1.000
_cell.length_c   1.000
_cell.angle_alpha   90.00
_cell.angle_beta   90.00
_cell.angle_gamma   90.00
#
_symmetry.space_group_name_H-M   'P 1'
#
loop_
_entity.id
_entity.type
_entity.pdbx_description
1 polymer ?
#
loop_
_entity_poly.entity_id
_entity_poly.type
_entity_poly.pdbx_seq_one_letter_code
_entity_poly.pdbx_strand_id
1 'polypeptide(L)'
;MGSATNRPDQHRKYEADYKLNDSEGVRSLLRDYHKLCHSRINGDYAASDILLDLEDAIDAAMLTALQKRALTLIYIEDLTQREAADEMGIERSVVSKHVTAAVNKIAEIYAYWADRGEGYCVN
;
A
#
# COMPACT_ATOMS: atom_id res chain seq x y z
N MET A 1 3.16 -34.89 -14.49
CA MET A 1 1.88 -34.66 -13.79
C MET A 1 1.93 -33.27 -13.20
N GLY A 2 1.29 -32.32 -13.87
CA GLY A 2 1.23 -30.93 -13.43
C GLY A 2 0.01 -30.71 -12.54
N SER A 3 0.21 -29.96 -11.46
CA SER A 3 -0.68 -28.89 -11.02
C SER A 3 -0.02 -28.25 -9.81
N ALA A 4 0.82 -27.24 -10.07
CA ALA A 4 1.12 -26.25 -9.05
C ALA A 4 -0.21 -25.54 -8.76
N THR A 5 -0.79 -25.80 -7.60
CA THR A 5 -2.03 -25.17 -7.15
C THR A 5 -1.75 -23.70 -6.86
N ASN A 6 -1.70 -22.88 -7.90
CA ASN A 6 -1.87 -21.45 -7.77
C ASN A 6 -3.37 -21.23 -7.52
N ARG A 7 -3.78 -21.16 -6.24
CA ARG A 7 -5.19 -21.07 -5.88
C ARG A 7 -5.65 -19.63 -6.16
N PRO A 8 -6.51 -19.39 -7.16
CA PRO A 8 -7.02 -18.04 -7.48
C PRO A 8 -7.84 -17.43 -6.33
N ASP A 9 -8.14 -18.20 -5.29
CA ASP A 9 -8.98 -17.81 -4.15
C ASP A 9 -8.25 -16.97 -3.10
N GLN A 10 -6.90 -17.03 -3.05
CA GLN A 10 -6.11 -16.33 -2.02
C GLN A 10 -5.82 -14.87 -2.37
N HIS A 11 -5.58 -14.56 -3.65
CA HIS A 11 -5.42 -13.19 -4.16
C HIS A 11 -6.60 -12.29 -3.74
N ARG A 12 -7.82 -12.84 -3.88
CA ARG A 12 -9.07 -12.12 -3.58
C ARG A 12 -9.33 -11.85 -2.11
N LYS A 13 -8.60 -12.51 -1.19
CA LYS A 13 -8.89 -12.42 0.25
C LYS A 13 -8.60 -11.02 0.78
N TYR A 14 -7.37 -10.53 0.59
CA TYR A 14 -7.00 -9.21 1.08
C TYR A 14 -7.57 -8.08 0.21
N GLU A 15 -7.78 -8.32 -1.09
CA GLU A 15 -8.47 -7.40 -2.00
C GLU A 15 -9.89 -7.05 -1.49
N ALA A 16 -10.64 -8.07 -1.05
CA ALA A 16 -11.97 -7.89 -0.47
C ALA A 16 -11.93 -7.22 0.92
N ASP A 17 -10.92 -7.55 1.73
CA ASP A 17 -10.79 -7.07 3.10
C ASP A 17 -10.48 -5.57 3.16
N TYR A 18 -9.60 -5.06 2.29
CA TYR A 18 -9.14 -3.67 2.38
C TYR A 18 -9.90 -2.67 1.50
N LYS A 19 -10.65 -3.07 0.46
CA LYS A 19 -11.33 -2.11 -0.45
C LYS A 19 -10.39 -1.01 -0.99
N LEU A 20 -9.35 -1.43 -1.71
CA LEU A 20 -8.20 -0.59 -2.08
C LEU A 20 -8.50 0.55 -3.07
N ASN A 21 -9.68 0.57 -3.66
CA ASN A 21 -10.14 1.68 -4.51
C ASN A 21 -10.59 2.92 -3.70
N ASP A 22 -10.50 2.89 -2.37
CA ASP A 22 -10.67 4.06 -1.51
C ASP A 22 -9.46 4.28 -0.59
N SER A 23 -9.26 5.55 -0.24
CA SER A 23 -8.18 6.04 0.61
C SER A 23 -8.20 5.44 2.03
N GLU A 24 -9.36 5.06 2.57
CA GLU A 24 -9.43 4.38 3.87
C GLU A 24 -8.85 2.96 3.79
N GLY A 25 -9.12 2.28 2.67
CA GLY A 25 -8.59 0.96 2.38
C GLY A 25 -7.08 0.95 2.27
N VAL A 26 -6.53 1.88 1.49
CA VAL A 26 -5.07 2.05 1.35
C VAL A 26 -4.42 2.38 2.71
N ARG A 27 -5.03 3.23 3.54
CA ARG A 27 -4.51 3.49 4.91
C ARG A 27 -4.49 2.24 5.77
N SER A 28 -5.52 1.40 5.66
CA SER A 28 -5.63 0.16 6.42
C SER A 28 -4.56 -0.84 5.99
N LEU A 29 -4.33 -0.97 4.68
CA LEU A 29 -3.25 -1.78 4.12
C LEU A 29 -1.87 -1.30 4.59
N LEU A 30 -1.59 0.00 4.47
CA LEU A 30 -0.32 0.59 4.90
C LEU A 30 -0.07 0.42 6.41
N ARG A 31 -1.12 0.52 7.24
CA ARG A 31 -1.01 0.28 8.69
C ARG A 31 -0.64 -1.17 9.02
N ASP A 32 -1.12 -2.11 8.21
CA ASP A 32 -0.83 -3.54 8.36
C ASP A 32 0.47 -3.96 7.66
N TYR A 33 1.24 -3.03 7.06
CA TYR A 33 2.43 -3.33 6.27
C TYR A 33 3.42 -4.29 6.97
N HIS A 34 3.78 -4.02 8.22
CA HIS A 34 4.71 -4.88 8.97
C HIS A 34 4.13 -6.26 9.28
N LYS A 35 2.83 -6.33 9.57
CA LYS A 35 2.11 -7.59 9.80
C LYS A 35 2.06 -8.43 8.53
N LEU A 36 1.84 -7.81 7.37
CA LEU A 36 1.87 -8.47 6.06
C LEU A 36 3.27 -8.95 5.70
N CYS A 37 4.29 -8.13 5.95
CA CYS A 37 5.70 -8.52 5.78
C CYS A 37 6.04 -9.75 6.62
N HIS A 38 5.59 -9.80 7.88
CA HIS A 38 5.75 -10.97 8.73
C HIS A 38 4.96 -12.18 8.21
N SER A 39 3.73 -11.99 7.74
CA SER A 39 2.93 -13.08 7.14
C SER A 39 3.63 -13.68 5.91
N ARG A 40 4.15 -12.83 5.02
CA ARG A 40 4.92 -13.23 3.83
C ARG A 40 6.12 -14.11 4.19
N ILE A 41 6.91 -13.70 5.18
CA ILE A 41 8.09 -14.46 5.64
C ILE A 41 7.69 -15.85 6.17
N ASN A 42 6.48 -15.98 6.72
CA ASN A 42 5.93 -17.25 7.20
C ASN A 42 5.23 -18.08 6.10
N GLY A 43 5.36 -17.70 4.83
CA GLY A 43 4.86 -18.47 3.69
C GLY A 43 3.45 -18.10 3.23
N ASP A 44 2.91 -16.95 3.66
CA ASP A 44 1.66 -16.41 3.13
C ASP A 44 1.91 -15.75 1.76
N TYR A 45 1.63 -16.48 0.69
CA TYR A 45 1.80 -15.98 -0.68
C TYR A 45 0.83 -14.84 -1.00
N ALA A 46 -0.39 -14.84 -0.45
CA ALA A 46 -1.35 -13.74 -0.65
C ALA A 46 -0.84 -12.42 -0.04
N ALA A 47 -0.12 -12.50 1.08
CA ALA A 47 0.55 -11.34 1.65
C ALA A 47 1.73 -10.87 0.80
N SER A 48 2.36 -11.76 0.01
CA SER A 48 3.40 -11.38 -0.95
C SER A 48 2.79 -10.61 -2.11
N ASP A 49 1.71 -11.13 -2.68
CA ASP A 49 1.02 -10.55 -3.82
C ASP A 49 0.53 -9.13 -3.50
N ILE A 50 -0.21 -8.94 -2.41
CA ILE A 50 -0.71 -7.60 -2.05
C ILE A 50 0.40 -6.59 -1.72
N LEU A 51 1.55 -7.05 -1.20
CA LEU A 51 2.70 -6.17 -0.97
C LEU A 51 3.37 -5.76 -2.28
N LEU A 52 3.41 -6.64 -3.28
CA LEU A 52 3.89 -6.33 -4.62
C LEU A 52 2.94 -5.34 -5.31
N ASP A 53 1.63 -5.59 -5.25
CA ASP A 53 0.63 -4.66 -5.80
C ASP A 53 0.73 -3.27 -5.16
N LEU A 54 1.00 -3.20 -3.86
CA LEU A 54 1.22 -1.93 -3.15
C LEU A 54 2.48 -1.21 -3.63
N GLU A 55 3.57 -1.94 -3.86
CA GLU A 55 4.82 -1.38 -4.39
C GLU A 55 4.60 -0.81 -5.79
N ASP A 56 3.98 -1.57 -6.68
CA ASP A 56 3.64 -1.14 -8.03
C ASP A 56 2.69 0.07 -8.02
N ALA A 57 1.71 0.09 -7.11
CA ALA A 57 0.79 1.22 -6.98
C ALA A 57 1.51 2.50 -6.48
N ILE A 58 2.44 2.38 -5.54
CA ILE A 58 3.25 3.49 -5.04
C ILE A 58 4.12 4.07 -6.14
N ASP A 59 4.73 3.23 -6.97
CA ASP A 59 5.59 3.66 -8.07
C ASP A 59 4.78 4.28 -9.23
N ALA A 60 3.60 3.74 -9.54
CA ALA A 60 2.68 4.30 -10.52
C ALA A 60 2.03 5.62 -10.06
N ALA A 61 1.86 5.83 -8.75
CA ALA A 61 1.18 7.01 -8.18
C ALA A 61 1.93 8.34 -8.38
N MET A 62 3.15 8.33 -8.92
CA MET A 62 3.97 9.52 -9.18
C MET A 62 4.03 10.45 -7.96
N LEU A 63 4.38 9.88 -6.80
CA LEU A 63 4.51 10.64 -5.56
C LEU A 63 5.67 11.63 -5.65
N THR A 64 5.48 12.84 -5.13
CA THR A 64 6.61 13.77 -4.93
C THR A 64 7.58 13.22 -3.88
N ALA A 65 8.83 13.69 -3.88
CA ALA A 65 9.83 13.25 -2.89
C ALA A 65 9.34 13.46 -1.44
N LEU A 66 8.67 14.57 -1.15
CA LEU A 66 8.11 14.85 0.19
C LEU A 66 6.95 13.92 0.54
N GLN A 67 6.08 13.60 -0.43
CA GLN A 67 5.00 12.63 -0.24
C GLN A 67 5.54 11.23 0.05
N LYS A 68 6.51 10.76 -0.76
CA LYS A 68 7.15 9.44 -0.56
C LYS A 68 7.88 9.39 0.78
N ARG A 69 8.65 10.42 1.15
CA ARG A 69 9.34 10.48 2.45
C ARG A 69 8.37 10.45 3.62
N ALA A 70 7.32 11.28 3.61
CA ALA A 70 6.34 11.29 4.70
C ALA A 70 5.60 9.95 4.85
N LEU A 71 5.27 9.29 3.73
CA LEU A 71 4.67 7.96 3.72
C LEU A 71 5.60 6.90 4.34
N THR A 72 6.86 6.88 3.90
CA THR A 72 7.89 5.94 4.41
C THR A 72 8.11 6.11 5.90
N LEU A 73 8.32 7.35 6.37
CA LEU A 73 8.57 7.61 7.79
C LEU A 73 7.45 7.07 8.68
N ILE A 74 6.19 7.23 8.27
CA ILE A 74 5.05 6.83 9.10
C ILE A 74 4.77 5.34 9.04
N TYR A 75 4.75 4.74 7.84
CA TYR A 75 4.24 3.38 7.66
C TYR A 75 5.32 2.30 7.58
N ILE A 76 6.56 2.69 7.27
CA ILE A 76 7.69 1.76 7.09
C ILE A 76 8.70 1.90 8.22
N GLU A 77 8.95 3.13 8.69
CA GLU A 77 9.84 3.41 9.82
C GLU A 77 9.07 3.55 11.14
N ASP A 78 7.73 3.37 11.12
CA ASP A 78 6.82 3.41 12.28
C ASP A 78 6.92 4.67 13.15
N LEU A 79 7.31 5.80 12.55
CA LEU A 79 7.34 7.09 13.24
C LEU A 79 5.94 7.66 13.41
N THR A 80 5.72 8.34 14.54
CA THR A 80 4.55 9.20 14.69
C THR A 80 4.64 10.40 13.73
N GLN A 81 3.49 11.01 13.41
CA GLN A 81 3.48 12.24 12.61
C GLN A 81 4.33 13.37 13.19
N ARG A 82 4.52 13.40 14.52
CA ARG A 82 5.36 14.40 15.19
C ARG A 82 6.83 14.11 14.92
N GLU A 83 7.27 12.88 15.13
CA GLU A 83 8.67 12.48 14.86
C GLU A 83 9.01 12.63 13.37
N ALA A 84 8.09 12.27 12.48
CA ALA A 84 8.27 12.49 11.05
C ALA A 84 8.36 13.99 10.69
N ALA A 85 7.63 14.86 11.40
CA ALA A 85 7.70 16.31 11.20
C ALA A 85 9.05 16.87 11.65
N ASP A 86 9.55 16.41 12.80
CA ASP A 86 10.87 16.77 13.33
C ASP A 86 11.99 16.32 12.38
N GLU A 87 11.93 15.08 11.89
CA GLU A 87 12.87 14.50 10.91
C GLU A 87 12.87 15.25 9.57
N MET A 88 11.69 15.69 9.11
CA MET A 88 11.55 16.42 7.85
C MET A 88 11.78 17.93 7.97
N GLY A 89 11.88 18.48 9.19
CA GLY A 89 12.01 19.92 9.43
C GLY A 89 10.80 20.73 8.98
N ILE A 90 9.59 20.16 9.07
CA ILE A 90 8.33 20.80 8.65
C ILE A 90 7.26 20.70 9.73
N GLU A 91 6.17 21.45 9.58
CA GLU A 91 5.01 21.37 10.49
C GLU A 91 4.31 20.01 10.41
N ARG A 92 3.85 19.49 11.56
CA ARG A 92 3.06 18.23 11.64
C ARG A 92 1.84 18.25 10.73
N SER A 93 1.17 19.41 10.61
CA SER A 93 0.01 19.55 9.72
C SER A 93 0.38 19.40 8.24
N VAL A 94 1.61 19.73 7.86
CA VAL A 94 2.13 19.59 6.50
C VAL A 94 2.47 18.12 6.21
N VAL A 95 3.04 17.38 7.18
CA VAL A 95 3.19 15.92 7.08
C VAL A 95 1.84 15.24 6.81
N SER A 96 0.81 15.59 7.59
CA SER A 96 -0.54 15.03 7.42
C SER A 96 -1.11 15.27 6.01
N LYS A 97 -0.87 16.46 5.43
CA LYS A 97 -1.26 16.78 4.05
C LYS A 97 -0.49 15.96 3.03
N HIS A 98 0.83 15.79 3.20
CA HIS A 98 1.64 14.95 2.31
C HIS A 98 1.20 13.50 2.32
N VAL A 99 0.94 12.93 3.50
CA VAL A 99 0.45 11.56 3.66
C VAL A 99 -0.93 11.39 3.02
N THR A 100 -1.84 12.31 3.28
CA THR A 100 -3.20 12.26 2.69
C THR A 100 -3.14 12.34 1.16
N ALA A 101 -2.32 13.25 0.61
CA ALA A 101 -2.14 13.34 -0.83
C ALA A 101 -1.50 12.08 -1.43
N ALA A 102 -0.54 11.46 -0.74
CA ALA A 102 0.09 10.22 -1.18
C ALA A 102 -0.92 9.07 -1.21
N VAL A 103 -1.66 8.87 -0.12
CA VAL A 103 -2.70 7.83 -0.01
C VAL A 103 -3.76 8.00 -1.09
N ASN A 104 -4.24 9.21 -1.34
CA ASN A 104 -5.27 9.45 -2.35
C ASN A 104 -4.76 9.09 -3.76
N LYS A 105 -3.53 9.46 -4.10
CA LYS A 105 -2.92 9.08 -5.39
C LYS A 105 -2.77 7.57 -5.54
N ILE A 106 -2.37 6.87 -4.48
CA ILE A 106 -2.27 5.40 -4.50
C ILE A 106 -3.67 4.78 -4.69
N ALA A 107 -4.68 5.30 -4.01
CA ALA A 107 -6.07 4.85 -4.17
C ALA A 107 -6.60 5.11 -5.59
N GLU A 108 -6.20 6.21 -6.23
CA GLU A 108 -6.54 6.49 -7.64
C GLU A 108 -5.93 5.45 -8.60
N ILE A 109 -4.72 4.95 -8.32
CA ILE A 109 -4.12 3.86 -9.12
C ILE A 109 -4.92 2.56 -8.96
N TYR A 110 -5.27 2.19 -7.73
CA TYR A 110 -6.14 1.04 -7.50
C TYR A 110 -7.52 1.23 -8.15
N ALA A 111 -8.16 2.40 -8.02
CA ALA A 111 -9.42 2.66 -8.70
C ALA A 111 -9.30 2.51 -10.23
N TYR A 112 -8.22 3.03 -10.81
CA TYR A 112 -7.93 2.91 -12.24
C TYR A 112 -7.76 1.46 -12.71
N TRP A 113 -7.03 0.63 -11.96
CA TRP A 113 -6.84 -0.79 -12.27
C TRP A 113 -8.15 -1.58 -12.11
N ALA A 114 -8.99 -1.25 -11.11
CA ALA A 114 -10.28 -1.88 -10.91
C ALA A 114 -11.26 -1.60 -12.06
N ASP A 115 -11.35 -0.36 -12.53
CA ASP A 115 -12.26 0.06 -13.60
C ASP A 115 -11.98 -0.63 -14.95
N ARG A 116 -10.73 -1.04 -15.19
CA ARG A 116 -10.34 -1.75 -16.42
C ARG A 116 -10.60 -3.26 -16.39
N GLY A 117 -11.02 -3.81 -15.26
CA GLY A 117 -11.18 -5.26 -15.10
C GLY A 117 -9.85 -6.02 -15.22
N GLU A 118 -8.72 -5.32 -15.13
CA GLU A 118 -7.39 -5.92 -15.13
C GLU A 118 -7.13 -6.63 -13.79
N GLY A 119 -7.88 -6.32 -12.73
CA GLY A 119 -7.48 -6.72 -11.38
C GLY A 119 -6.12 -6.10 -11.03
N TYR A 120 -5.62 -6.35 -9.83
CA TYR A 120 -4.35 -5.73 -9.39
C TYR A 120 -3.10 -6.51 -9.80
N CYS A 121 -3.25 -7.48 -10.70
CA CYS A 121 -2.15 -8.23 -11.27
C CYS A 121 -2.47 -8.68 -12.72
N VAL A 122 -1.93 -7.96 -13.71
CA VAL A 122 -1.67 -8.55 -15.03
C VAL A 122 -0.27 -8.12 -15.48
N ASN A 123 0.70 -9.00 -15.25
CA ASN A 123 1.76 -9.32 -16.22
C ASN A 123 2.44 -10.64 -15.84
#